data_AF-X0RVC8-F1
#
_entry.id   AF-X0RVC8-F1
#
_cell.length_a   1.000
_cell.length_b   1.000
_cell.length_c   1.000
_cell.angle_alpha   90.00
_cell.angle_beta   90.00
_cell.angle_gamma   90.00
#
_symmetry.space_group_name_H-M   'P 1'
#
loop_
_entity.id
_entity.type
_entity.pdbx_description
1 polymer ?
#
loop_
_entity_poly.entity_id
_entity_poly.type
_entity_poly.pdbx_seq_one_letter_code
_entity_poly.pdbx_strand_id
1 'polypeptide(L)'
;MLISKKLTFLLYFVFDKNGKYLDYAAGYGVLVRMMRDIGFNFYWEDKYTDNLFSKGFEWNKDTFLQAVTAFEVFEHFVNPIKEIENLLGISDTIIFTTELYPKHNASPEEWWYFGLDHGQHISFYSQETLYYIAKKYDLRFYSDGFIHILTRNHISSTKIKLSRLSNYGVSKVISRFLMTSRTFADHQQIVR
;
A
#
# COMPACT_ATOMS: atom_id res chain seq x y z
N MET A 1 7.17 8.03 -8.52
CA MET A 1 7.69 6.66 -8.31
C MET A 1 6.62 5.65 -8.73
N LEU A 2 7.00 4.44 -9.16
CA LEU A 2 6.07 3.45 -9.75
C LEU A 2 4.85 3.15 -8.85
N ILE A 3 5.06 3.05 -7.54
CA ILE A 3 4.02 2.81 -6.52
C ILE A 3 2.91 3.86 -6.62
N SER A 4 3.24 5.15 -6.56
CA SER A 4 2.22 6.22 -6.59
C SER A 4 1.38 6.21 -7.87
N LYS A 5 1.96 5.83 -9.01
CA LYS A 5 1.23 5.70 -10.29
C LYS A 5 0.24 4.54 -10.28
N LYS A 6 0.68 3.36 -9.81
CA LYS A 6 -0.17 2.18 -9.68
C LYS A 6 -1.27 2.40 -8.66
N LEU A 7 -0.91 2.98 -7.52
CA LEU A 7 -1.86 3.30 -6.45
C LEU A 7 -2.89 4.33 -6.93
N THR A 8 -2.49 5.39 -7.64
CA THR A 8 -3.43 6.34 -8.25
C THR A 8 -4.46 5.64 -9.14
N PHE A 9 -4.03 4.69 -9.97
CA PHE A 9 -4.95 3.92 -10.81
C PHE A 9 -5.91 3.09 -9.96
N LEU A 10 -5.39 2.35 -8.97
CA LEU A 10 -6.19 1.50 -8.09
C LEU A 10 -7.23 2.33 -7.32
N LEU A 11 -6.80 3.41 -6.67
CA LEU A 11 -7.70 4.22 -5.87
C LEU A 11 -8.74 4.97 -6.70
N TYR A 12 -8.41 5.33 -7.95
CA TYR A 12 -9.34 6.04 -8.81
C TYR A 12 -10.39 5.12 -9.47
N PHE A 13 -9.99 3.96 -9.97
CA PHE A 13 -10.87 3.07 -10.75
C PHE A 13 -11.39 1.85 -9.98
N VAL A 14 -10.68 1.44 -8.93
CA VAL A 14 -10.95 0.20 -8.19
C VAL A 14 -11.60 0.49 -6.85
N PHE A 15 -11.04 1.44 -6.09
CA PHE A 15 -11.56 1.87 -4.79
C PHE A 15 -12.26 3.24 -4.89
N ASP A 16 -12.66 3.80 -3.74
CA ASP A 16 -13.26 5.13 -3.68
C ASP A 16 -12.21 6.23 -3.78
N LYS A 17 -12.17 6.96 -4.89
CA LYS A 17 -11.24 8.08 -5.08
C LYS A 17 -11.33 9.18 -4.01
N ASN A 18 -12.48 9.29 -3.32
CA ASN A 18 -12.71 10.24 -2.24
C ASN A 18 -12.51 9.63 -0.85
N GLY A 19 -12.14 8.34 -0.80
CA GLY A 19 -11.89 7.60 0.43
C GLY A 19 -10.72 8.16 1.23
N LYS A 20 -10.67 7.74 2.49
CA LYS A 20 -9.55 8.00 3.41
C LYS A 20 -8.62 6.79 3.42
N TYR A 21 -7.34 7.04 3.33
CA TYR A 21 -6.32 6.00 3.21
C TYR A 21 -5.24 6.21 4.24
N LEU A 22 -4.63 5.13 4.70
CA LEU A 22 -3.49 5.17 5.61
C LEU A 22 -2.28 4.58 4.91
N ASP A 23 -1.14 5.22 5.02
CA ASP A 23 0.16 4.58 4.80
C ASP A 23 0.73 4.15 6.14
N TYR A 24 0.81 2.84 6.35
CA TYR A 24 1.33 2.22 7.56
C TYR A 24 2.83 1.98 7.44
N ALA A 25 3.59 2.31 8.48
CA ALA A 25 5.04 2.40 8.44
C ALA A 25 5.52 3.33 7.30
N ALA A 26 4.94 4.53 7.25
CA ALA A 26 5.12 5.48 6.15
C ALA A 26 6.54 6.09 6.04
N GLY A 27 7.44 5.78 6.97
CA GLY A 27 8.77 6.35 7.06
C GLY A 27 8.72 7.87 7.13
N TYR A 28 9.51 8.53 6.29
CA TYR A 28 9.53 9.99 6.22
C TYR A 28 8.26 10.63 5.62
N GLY A 29 7.28 9.83 5.14
CA GLY A 29 6.00 10.33 4.65
C GLY A 29 5.98 10.80 3.21
N VAL A 30 6.95 10.37 2.40
CA VAL A 30 7.06 10.78 0.99
C VAL A 30 5.86 10.30 0.19
N LEU A 31 5.45 9.04 0.35
CA LEU A 31 4.30 8.50 -0.38
C LEU A 31 3.02 9.25 -0.02
N VAL A 32 2.78 9.47 1.28
CA VAL A 32 1.64 10.24 1.79
C VAL A 32 1.59 11.61 1.12
N ARG A 33 2.71 12.35 1.12
CA ARG A 33 2.82 13.65 0.46
C ARG A 33 2.45 13.56 -1.01
N MET A 34 3.05 12.63 -1.73
CA MET A 34 2.78 12.42 -3.16
C MET A 34 1.31 12.12 -3.43
N MET A 35 0.67 11.25 -2.63
CA MET A 35 -0.73 10.88 -2.84
C MET A 35 -1.67 12.04 -2.52
N ARG A 36 -1.36 12.86 -1.52
CA ARG A 36 -2.10 14.09 -1.19
C ARG A 36 -1.95 15.17 -2.26
N ASP A 37 -0.75 15.35 -2.80
CA ASP A 37 -0.49 16.28 -3.90
C ASP A 37 -1.25 15.88 -5.17
N ILE A 38 -1.45 14.57 -5.40
CA ILE A 38 -2.32 14.07 -6.48
C ILE A 38 -3.80 14.36 -6.20
N GLY A 39 -4.23 14.36 -4.94
CA GLY A 39 -5.59 14.69 -4.53
C GLY A 39 -6.26 13.71 -3.55
N PHE A 40 -5.59 12.61 -3.19
CA PHE A 40 -6.16 11.60 -2.30
C PHE A 40 -6.03 12.00 -0.82
N ASN A 41 -6.95 11.53 0.03
CA ASN A 41 -6.90 11.80 1.47
C ASN A 41 -6.09 10.73 2.20
N PHE A 42 -4.76 10.88 2.19
CA PHE A 42 -3.84 9.99 2.89
C PHE A 42 -3.47 10.51 4.28
N TYR A 43 -3.50 9.61 5.25
CA TYR A 43 -2.93 9.74 6.57
C TYR A 43 -1.70 8.84 6.70
N TRP A 44 -0.95 9.01 7.78
CA TRP A 44 0.22 8.17 8.04
C TRP A 44 0.30 7.74 9.50
N GLU A 45 0.94 6.59 9.72
CA GLU A 45 1.39 6.12 11.03
C GLU A 45 2.75 5.44 10.83
N ASP A 46 3.69 5.71 11.71
CA ASP A 46 4.97 5.00 11.78
C ASP A 46 5.44 4.95 13.24
N LYS A 47 5.88 3.79 13.69
CA LYS A 47 6.33 3.57 15.07
C LYS A 47 7.79 3.98 15.29
N TYR A 48 8.60 3.93 14.24
CA TYR A 48 10.06 3.99 14.34
C TYR A 48 10.65 5.22 13.65
N THR A 49 9.90 5.86 12.76
CA THR A 49 10.39 6.97 11.94
C THR A 49 9.56 8.23 12.16
N ASP A 50 10.24 9.32 12.53
CA ASP A 50 9.63 10.65 12.51
C ASP A 50 9.35 11.08 11.07
N ASN A 51 8.10 11.42 10.79
CA ASN A 51 7.68 11.86 9.47
C ASN A 51 8.21 13.28 9.17
N LEU A 52 8.78 13.49 7.99
CA LEU A 52 9.36 14.76 7.58
C LEU A 52 8.48 15.52 6.58
N PHE A 53 7.79 14.81 5.68
CA PHE A 53 7.11 15.40 4.52
C PHE A 53 5.59 15.56 4.68
N SER A 54 5.01 14.93 5.68
CA SER A 54 3.56 14.82 5.88
C SER A 54 3.12 15.04 7.34
N LYS A 55 3.90 15.81 8.11
CA LYS A 55 3.50 16.28 9.45
C LYS A 55 2.12 16.94 9.42
N GLY A 56 1.31 16.69 10.45
CA GLY A 56 -0.08 17.19 10.56
C GLY A 56 -1.13 16.33 9.85
N PHE A 57 -0.72 15.19 9.28
CA PHE A 57 -1.59 14.20 8.66
C PHE A 57 -1.46 12.82 9.30
N GLU A 58 -1.16 12.80 10.60
CA GLU A 58 -1.15 11.61 11.44
C GLU A 58 -2.55 10.99 11.44
N TRP A 59 -2.61 9.66 11.42
CA TRP A 59 -3.88 8.98 11.51
C TRP A 59 -4.44 9.04 12.93
N ASN A 60 -5.69 9.48 13.05
CA ASN A 60 -6.48 9.37 14.27
C ASN A 60 -7.31 8.07 14.20
N LYS A 61 -7.24 7.24 15.26
CA LYS A 61 -7.91 5.94 15.36
C LYS A 61 -9.44 5.97 15.21
N ASP A 62 -10.08 7.13 15.42
CA ASP A 62 -11.51 7.33 15.18
C ASP A 62 -11.84 7.55 13.69
N THR A 63 -10.83 7.66 12.84
CA THR A 63 -10.99 7.85 11.40
C THR A 63 -11.15 6.51 10.71
N PHE A 64 -12.34 6.26 10.17
CA PHE A 64 -12.58 5.15 9.25
C PHE A 64 -11.73 5.28 7.97
N LEU A 65 -11.08 4.16 7.59
CA LEU A 65 -10.19 4.08 6.44
C LEU A 65 -10.69 3.08 5.41
N GLN A 66 -10.74 3.51 4.16
CA GLN A 66 -11.13 2.70 3.01
C GLN A 66 -10.12 1.59 2.69
N ALA A 67 -8.84 1.86 2.89
CA ALA A 67 -7.75 0.89 2.81
C ALA A 67 -6.53 1.38 3.60
N VAL A 68 -5.71 0.43 4.03
CA VAL A 68 -4.35 0.66 4.53
C VAL A 68 -3.33 0.21 3.48
N THR A 69 -2.30 1.03 3.25
CA THR A 69 -1.13 0.70 2.43
C THR A 69 0.04 0.31 3.32
N ALA A 70 0.82 -0.68 2.90
CA ALA A 70 2.04 -1.12 3.59
C ALA A 70 3.07 -1.55 2.54
N PHE A 71 3.92 -0.63 2.10
CA PHE A 71 4.89 -0.87 1.03
C PHE A 71 6.30 -1.06 1.57
N GLU A 72 6.95 -2.17 1.20
CA GLU A 72 8.26 -2.59 1.72
C GLU A 72 8.25 -2.77 3.25
N VAL A 73 7.21 -3.42 3.77
CA VAL A 73 7.00 -3.63 5.22
C VAL A 73 6.78 -5.11 5.55
N PHE A 74 6.11 -5.86 4.68
CA PHE A 74 5.66 -7.23 4.94
C PHE A 74 6.81 -8.19 5.20
N GLU A 75 7.93 -7.99 4.52
CA GLU A 75 9.19 -8.73 4.63
C GLU A 75 9.90 -8.54 5.96
N HIS A 76 9.57 -7.47 6.69
CA HIS A 76 10.16 -7.10 7.98
C HIS A 76 9.34 -7.55 9.18
N PHE A 77 8.16 -8.17 8.97
CA PHE A 77 7.32 -8.61 10.06
C PHE A 77 7.93 -9.80 10.80
N VAL A 78 8.20 -9.62 12.10
CA VAL A 78 8.65 -10.69 13.00
C VAL A 78 7.52 -11.68 13.27
N ASN A 79 6.28 -11.20 13.37
CA ASN A 79 5.09 -12.04 13.49
C ASN A 79 4.04 -11.61 12.44
N PRO A 80 4.18 -12.10 11.19
CA PRO A 80 3.32 -11.71 10.07
C PRO A 80 1.84 -11.78 10.34
N ILE A 81 1.40 -12.87 11.00
CA ILE A 81 -0.02 -13.11 11.25
C ILE A 81 -0.58 -12.06 12.21
N LYS A 82 0.15 -11.74 13.28
CA LYS A 82 -0.26 -10.70 14.22
C LYS A 82 -0.30 -9.32 13.56
N GLU A 83 0.68 -9.01 12.72
CA GLU A 83 0.70 -7.70 12.03
C GLU A 83 -0.42 -7.58 10.99
N ILE A 84 -0.74 -8.67 10.27
CA ILE A 84 -1.89 -8.69 9.38
C ILE A 84 -3.20 -8.53 10.16
N GLU A 85 -3.34 -9.15 11.34
CA GLU A 85 -4.49 -8.93 12.23
C GLU A 85 -4.59 -7.48 12.69
N ASN A 86 -3.47 -6.83 13.02
CA ASN A 86 -3.43 -5.41 13.35
C ASN A 86 -3.94 -4.56 12.17
N LEU A 87 -3.43 -4.81 10.96
CA LEU A 87 -3.84 -4.08 9.75
C LEU A 87 -5.32 -4.29 9.41
N LEU A 88 -5.84 -5.52 9.58
CA LEU A 88 -7.27 -5.82 9.42
C LEU A 88 -8.14 -5.17 10.49
N GLY A 89 -7.59 -4.88 11.67
CA GLY A 89 -8.25 -4.06 12.69
C GLY A 89 -8.40 -2.59 12.27
N ILE A 90 -7.60 -2.13 11.30
CA ILE A 90 -7.64 -0.75 10.78
C ILE A 90 -8.59 -0.64 9.59
N SER A 91 -8.55 -1.60 8.66
CA SER A 91 -9.37 -1.60 7.45
C SER A 91 -9.58 -3.00 6.90
N ASP A 92 -10.73 -3.23 6.26
CA ASP A 92 -11.05 -4.47 5.53
C ASP A 92 -10.26 -4.63 4.22
N THR A 93 -9.37 -3.69 3.89
CA THR A 93 -8.54 -3.71 2.67
C THR A 93 -7.10 -3.34 3.01
N ILE A 94 -6.18 -4.24 2.71
CA ILE A 94 -4.74 -4.05 2.80
C ILE A 94 -4.16 -4.08 1.38
N ILE A 95 -3.42 -3.03 1.02
CA ILE A 95 -2.69 -2.91 -0.25
C ILE A 95 -1.20 -2.87 0.08
N PHE A 96 -0.40 -3.80 -0.43
CA PHE A 96 0.98 -3.93 0.01
C PHE A 96 1.91 -4.34 -1.11
N THR A 97 3.21 -4.18 -0.90
CA THR A 97 4.27 -4.77 -1.74
C THR A 97 5.08 -5.75 -0.90
N THR A 98 5.56 -6.78 -1.58
CA THR A 98 6.61 -7.70 -1.12
C THR A 98 7.01 -8.53 -2.33
N GLU A 99 8.26 -8.94 -2.43
CA GLU A 99 8.68 -9.86 -3.47
C GLU A 99 8.18 -11.28 -3.15
N LEU A 100 7.55 -11.91 -4.14
CA LEU A 100 7.02 -13.25 -3.95
C LEU A 100 8.12 -14.29 -4.07
N TYR A 101 8.19 -15.20 -3.09
CA TYR A 101 9.11 -16.33 -3.13
C TYR A 101 8.90 -17.15 -4.41
N PRO A 102 9.97 -17.40 -5.18
CA PRO A 102 9.84 -18.04 -6.48
C PRO A 102 9.49 -19.52 -6.37
N LYS A 103 8.70 -20.02 -7.32
CA LYS A 103 8.20 -21.41 -7.32
C LYS A 103 9.28 -22.48 -7.49
N HIS A 104 10.45 -22.12 -8.00
CA HIS A 104 11.53 -23.08 -8.23
C HIS A 104 12.33 -23.43 -6.96
N ASN A 105 11.91 -22.91 -5.79
CA ASN A 105 12.62 -23.05 -4.52
C ASN A 105 14.07 -22.56 -4.62
N ALA A 106 14.23 -21.24 -4.78
CA ALA A 106 15.53 -20.60 -4.90
C ALA A 106 16.41 -20.84 -3.67
N SER A 107 17.70 -21.11 -3.91
CA SER A 107 18.73 -21.08 -2.87
C SER A 107 18.97 -19.66 -2.35
N PRO A 108 19.60 -19.49 -1.18
CA PRO A 108 19.93 -18.17 -0.63
C PRO A 108 20.71 -17.25 -1.59
N GLU A 109 21.55 -17.83 -2.45
CA GLU A 109 22.37 -17.11 -3.43
C GLU A 109 21.60 -16.74 -4.71
N GLU A 110 20.50 -17.43 -5.01
CA GLU A 110 19.71 -17.27 -6.24
C GLU A 110 18.64 -16.17 -6.14
N TRP A 111 18.20 -15.85 -4.91
CA TRP A 111 17.17 -14.85 -4.68
C TRP A 111 17.66 -13.71 -3.80
N TRP A 112 18.00 -12.60 -4.46
CA TRP A 112 18.52 -11.38 -3.83
C TRP A 112 17.67 -10.87 -2.67
N TYR A 113 16.35 -11.14 -2.69
CA TYR A 113 15.41 -10.67 -1.69
C TYR A 113 15.61 -11.31 -0.31
N PHE A 114 16.40 -12.40 -0.20
CA PHE A 114 16.86 -12.87 1.11
C PHE A 114 17.70 -11.85 1.86
N GLY A 115 18.39 -10.95 1.14
CA GLY A 115 19.10 -9.82 1.75
C GLY A 115 20.20 -10.25 2.72
N LEU A 116 21.04 -11.23 2.34
CA LEU A 116 22.05 -11.83 3.23
C LEU A 116 23.08 -10.82 3.79
N ASP A 117 23.23 -9.67 3.12
CA ASP A 117 24.13 -8.58 3.49
C ASP A 117 23.54 -7.62 4.55
N HIS A 118 22.21 -7.45 4.58
CA HIS A 118 21.55 -6.54 5.52
C HIS A 118 20.67 -7.26 6.57
N GLY A 119 20.21 -8.48 6.29
CA GLY A 119 19.46 -9.33 7.21
C GLY A 119 18.10 -8.78 7.65
N GLN A 120 17.57 -7.78 6.93
CA GLN A 120 16.33 -7.11 7.33
C GLN A 120 15.07 -7.85 6.84
N HIS A 121 15.18 -8.65 5.78
CA HIS A 121 14.06 -9.44 5.26
C HIS A 121 14.01 -10.77 6.01
N ILE A 122 13.00 -10.93 6.86
CA ILE A 122 12.86 -12.07 7.78
C ILE A 122 11.57 -12.86 7.54
N SER A 123 10.68 -12.35 6.69
CA SER A 123 9.43 -13.00 6.30
C SER A 123 9.30 -13.03 4.78
N PHE A 124 8.97 -14.19 4.23
CA PHE A 124 8.88 -14.40 2.78
C PHE A 124 7.55 -15.05 2.42
N TYR A 125 6.93 -14.55 1.36
CA TYR A 125 5.58 -14.95 0.97
C TYR A 125 5.60 -15.49 -0.44
N SER A 126 5.07 -16.70 -0.65
CA SER A 126 4.67 -17.14 -2.00
C SER A 126 3.22 -16.75 -2.28
N GLN A 127 2.81 -16.87 -3.55
CA GLN A 127 1.40 -16.69 -3.93
C GLN A 127 0.46 -17.62 -3.14
N GLU A 128 0.90 -18.84 -2.88
CA GLU A 128 0.18 -19.86 -2.11
C GLU A 128 0.05 -19.44 -0.64
N THR A 129 1.10 -18.87 -0.04
CA THR A 129 1.03 -18.38 1.35
C THR A 129 0.04 -17.23 1.50
N LEU A 130 0.04 -16.25 0.57
CA LEU A 130 -0.91 -15.13 0.61
C LEU A 130 -2.35 -15.59 0.35
N TYR A 131 -2.54 -16.58 -0.53
CA TYR A 131 -3.84 -17.20 -0.73
C TYR A 131 -4.34 -17.94 0.51
N TYR A 132 -3.46 -18.64 1.21
CA TYR A 132 -3.78 -19.31 2.47
C TYR A 132 -4.19 -18.30 3.55
N ILE A 133 -3.43 -17.20 3.70
CA ILE A 133 -3.76 -16.10 4.61
C ILE A 133 -5.12 -15.51 4.26
N ALA A 134 -5.38 -15.24 2.97
CA ALA A 134 -6.65 -14.70 2.52
C ALA A 134 -7.82 -15.60 2.93
N LYS A 135 -7.70 -16.91 2.70
CA LYS A 135 -8.71 -17.89 3.15
C LYS A 135 -8.92 -17.89 4.66
N LYS A 136 -7.84 -17.82 5.44
CA LYS A 136 -7.90 -17.83 6.92
C LYS A 136 -8.77 -16.69 7.46
N TYR A 137 -8.73 -15.51 6.83
CA TYR A 137 -9.44 -14.31 7.29
C TYR A 137 -10.70 -13.96 6.49
N ASP A 138 -11.17 -14.87 5.63
CA ASP A 138 -12.29 -14.65 4.70
C ASP A 138 -12.09 -13.40 3.83
N LEU A 139 -10.89 -13.30 3.25
CA LEU A 139 -10.46 -12.26 2.34
C LEU A 139 -10.29 -12.81 0.93
N ARG A 140 -10.33 -11.91 -0.05
CA ARG A 140 -9.91 -12.16 -1.42
C ARG A 140 -8.49 -11.64 -1.60
N PHE A 141 -7.70 -12.41 -2.35
CA PHE A 141 -6.34 -12.05 -2.71
C PHE A 141 -6.25 -11.68 -4.19
N TYR A 142 -5.65 -10.53 -4.48
CA TYR A 142 -5.34 -10.06 -5.83
C TYR A 142 -3.88 -9.64 -5.90
N SER A 143 -3.21 -9.90 -7.02
CA SER A 143 -1.84 -9.47 -7.26
C SER A 143 -1.65 -9.12 -8.73
N ASP A 144 -0.89 -8.05 -8.99
CA ASP A 144 -0.41 -7.72 -10.33
C ASP A 144 1.05 -8.14 -10.58
N GLY A 145 1.69 -8.78 -9.58
CA GLY A 145 3.10 -9.17 -9.55
C GLY A 145 3.98 -8.19 -8.76
N PHE A 146 3.52 -6.96 -8.54
CA PHE A 146 4.24 -5.94 -7.76
C PHE A 146 3.40 -5.46 -6.57
N ILE A 147 2.16 -5.02 -6.81
CA ILE A 147 1.19 -4.72 -5.76
C ILE A 147 0.30 -5.93 -5.51
N HIS A 148 0.07 -6.17 -4.22
CA HIS A 148 -0.78 -7.20 -3.67
C HIS A 148 -1.94 -6.56 -2.89
N ILE A 149 -3.09 -7.21 -2.89
CA ILE A 149 -4.30 -6.74 -2.20
C ILE A 149 -4.93 -7.91 -1.46
N LEU A 150 -5.16 -7.72 -0.17
CA LEU A 150 -6.03 -8.57 0.65
C LEU A 150 -7.27 -7.75 1.02
N THR A 151 -8.46 -8.21 0.67
CA THR A 151 -9.68 -7.42 0.91
C THR A 151 -10.94 -8.26 1.10
N ARG A 152 -11.86 -7.81 1.96
CA ARG A 152 -13.23 -8.35 2.02
C ARG A 152 -14.08 -7.94 0.82
N ASN A 153 -13.69 -6.89 0.11
CA ASN A 153 -14.42 -6.39 -1.03
C ASN A 153 -14.21 -7.28 -2.26
N HIS A 154 -15.23 -7.39 -3.11
CA HIS A 154 -15.09 -8.04 -4.39
C HIS A 154 -14.55 -7.06 -5.43
N ILE A 155 -13.36 -7.34 -5.97
CA ILE A 155 -12.77 -6.58 -7.07
C ILE A 155 -12.88 -7.40 -8.37
N SER A 156 -13.33 -6.77 -9.45
CA SER A 156 -13.37 -7.44 -10.75
C SER A 156 -11.96 -7.74 -11.27
N SER A 157 -11.75 -8.96 -11.77
CA SER A 157 -10.45 -9.41 -12.29
C SER A 157 -9.94 -8.54 -13.44
N THR A 158 -10.85 -7.99 -14.25
CA THR A 158 -10.54 -7.03 -15.32
C THR A 158 -9.90 -5.76 -14.77
N LYS A 159 -10.43 -5.18 -13.69
CA LYS A 159 -9.87 -3.96 -13.07
C LYS A 159 -8.45 -4.18 -12.56
N ILE A 160 -8.18 -5.34 -11.96
CA ILE A 160 -6.82 -5.72 -11.52
C ILE A 160 -5.88 -5.89 -12.73
N LYS A 161 -6.30 -6.56 -13.80
CA LYS A 161 -5.47 -6.69 -15.00
C LYS A 161 -5.16 -5.32 -15.63
N LEU A 162 -6.13 -4.41 -15.63
CA LEU A 162 -5.96 -3.05 -16.15
C LEU A 162 -5.04 -2.19 -15.29
N SER A 163 -4.79 -2.53 -14.01
CA SER A 163 -3.82 -1.79 -13.19
C SER A 163 -2.41 -1.84 -13.76
N ARG A 164 -2.10 -2.86 -14.56
CA ARG A 164 -0.84 -2.97 -15.32
C ARG A 164 -0.67 -1.83 -16.34
N LEU A 165 -1.77 -1.20 -16.76
CA LEU A 165 -1.75 -0.07 -17.68
C LEU A 165 -1.42 1.27 -17.01
N SER A 166 -1.26 1.32 -15.67
CA SER A 166 -0.89 2.52 -14.93
C SER A 166 0.39 3.19 -15.44
N ASN A 167 1.25 2.41 -16.11
CA ASN A 167 2.53 2.83 -16.65
C ASN A 167 2.42 3.62 -17.97
N TYR A 168 1.28 3.54 -18.69
CA TYR A 168 1.06 4.21 -19.98
C TYR A 168 0.47 5.64 -19.83
N GLY A 169 0.81 6.35 -18.75
CA GLY A 169 0.44 7.76 -18.57
C GLY A 169 -0.97 8.03 -18.05
N VAL A 170 -1.82 7.02 -17.84
CA VAL A 170 -3.17 7.16 -17.26
C VAL A 170 -3.13 7.89 -15.92
N SER A 171 -2.19 7.54 -15.05
CA SER A 171 -1.98 8.19 -13.75
C SER A 171 -1.66 9.69 -13.87
N LYS A 172 -0.96 10.10 -14.94
CA LYS A 172 -0.64 11.52 -15.20
C LYS A 172 -1.89 12.30 -15.62
N VAL A 173 -2.77 11.67 -16.42
CA VAL A 173 -4.06 12.28 -16.80
C VAL A 173 -4.94 12.46 -15.57
N ILE A 174 -5.04 11.42 -14.73
CA ILE A 174 -5.81 11.48 -13.48
C ILE A 174 -5.31 12.63 -12.59
N SER A 175 -4.00 12.64 -12.30
CA SER A 175 -3.39 13.62 -11.41
C SER A 175 -3.50 15.05 -11.94
N ARG A 176 -3.41 15.26 -13.26
CA ARG A 176 -3.40 16.62 -13.83
C ARG A 176 -4.79 17.19 -14.09
N PHE A 177 -5.76 16.34 -14.41
CA PHE A 177 -7.04 16.79 -14.94
C PHE A 177 -8.28 16.26 -14.21
N LEU A 178 -8.18 15.15 -13.48
CA LEU A 178 -9.34 14.47 -12.89
C LEU A 178 -9.39 14.51 -11.36
N MET A 179 -8.31 14.94 -10.72
CA MET A 179 -8.20 15.10 -9.28
C MET A 179 -7.87 16.54 -8.94
N THR A 180 -8.43 17.02 -7.83
CA THR A 180 -8.05 18.30 -7.25
C THR A 180 -6.95 18.05 -6.22
N SER A 181 -5.77 18.64 -6.45
CA SER A 181 -4.64 18.55 -5.54
C SER A 181 -5.00 19.07 -4.15
N ARG A 182 -4.51 18.41 -3.10
CA ARG A 182 -4.70 18.86 -1.71
C ARG A 182 -3.58 19.77 -1.23
N THR A 183 -2.52 20.02 -2.02
CA THR A 183 -1.34 20.78 -1.58
C THR A 183 -1.68 22.14 -0.95
N PHE A 184 -2.59 22.92 -1.56
CA PHE A 184 -2.97 24.23 -1.02
C PHE A 184 -3.85 24.11 0.23
N ALA A 185 -4.81 23.20 0.23
CA ALA A 185 -5.65 22.93 1.41
C ALA A 185 -4.81 22.44 2.60
N ASP A 186 -3.82 21.59 2.33
CA ASP A 186 -2.86 21.08 3.31
C ASP A 186 -2.01 22.21 3.89
N HIS A 187 -1.48 23.09 3.04
CA HIS A 187 -0.73 24.26 3.49
C HIS A 187 -1.57 25.13 4.45
N GLN A 188 -2.83 25.38 4.09
CA GLN A 188 -3.74 26.15 4.96
C GLN A 188 -4.05 25.45 6.28
N GLN A 189 -4.08 24.11 6.31
CA GLN A 189 -4.32 23.34 7.52
C GLN A 189 -3.12 23.39 8.48
N ILE A 190 -1.89 23.34 7.96
CA ILE A 190 -0.66 23.28 8.77
C ILE A 190 -0.27 24.65 9.34
N VAL A 191 -0.59 25.74 8.64
CA VAL A 191 -0.21 27.11 9.04
C VAL A 191 -1.18 27.72 10.06
N ARG A 192 -2.35 27.10 10.27
CA ARG A 192 -3.31 27.50 11.32
C ARG A 192 -2.96 26.87 12.65
#